data_AF-A0A358ELK7-F1
#
_entry.id   AF-A0A358ELK7-F1
#
_cell.length_a   1.000
_cell.length_b   1.000
_cell.length_c   1.000
_cell.angle_alpha   90.00
_cell.angle_beta   90.00
_cell.angle_gamma   90.00
#
_symmetry.space_group_name_H-M   'P 1'
#
loop_
_entity.id
_entity.type
_entity.pdbx_description
1 polymer ?
#
loop_
_entity_poly.entity_id
_entity_poly.type
_entity_poly.pdbx_seq_one_letter_code
_entity_poly.pdbx_strand_id
1 'polypeptide(L)'
;MIGADPKNSTAEESTPKIDPILSASIFKSLEQLDWSKLTYHGRLTLVRTYQIALIRLGETDAEINNRIIKHLDPHFPAPDFELNWLLCETLAYLQAPNTAHKGIELLQKAATQEEQIEYARSLRLLKAGWTLELRTAYFEWFLKAANYRGGASFSKFIEFIRRDAEASLDKQSLNQLEELLAKNPEQKSPFEVMAQAMIGRNFVKEWKLEELSSAAKTKLRDRNFERGRKMFAAGGCFACHRFANEGGMTGPDLTGSGGRYSAHDLLEQIIHPSKEINEQFVPINVKMKSGESITGVVVNMKGDRVTVNTDMFNPNQRVNINRPEVESIEPSKVSPMPPGLLNLMQEDEVMDLLAYVLSSGNPNHSLFK
;
A
#
# COMPACT_ATOMS: atom_id res chain seq x y z
N MET A 1 21.56 -19.72 2.28
CA MET A 1 22.50 -19.12 1.31
C MET A 1 22.18 -17.64 1.19
N ILE A 2 22.87 -16.81 1.97
CA ILE A 2 22.78 -15.34 1.85
C ILE A 2 23.34 -14.99 0.48
N GLY A 3 22.56 -14.29 -0.32
CA GLY A 3 23.05 -13.81 -1.59
C GLY A 3 24.06 -12.71 -1.38
N ALA A 4 25.33 -12.99 -1.63
CA ALA A 4 26.32 -11.95 -1.81
C ALA A 4 25.86 -11.09 -3.00
N ASP A 5 25.42 -9.88 -2.72
CA ASP A 5 25.32 -8.81 -3.71
C ASP A 5 26.76 -8.47 -4.13
N PRO A 6 27.15 -8.69 -5.39
CA PRO A 6 28.51 -8.46 -5.87
C PRO A 6 28.99 -7.01 -5.66
N LYS A 7 28.06 -6.04 -5.52
CA LYS A 7 28.37 -4.63 -5.30
C LYS A 7 28.58 -4.27 -3.83
N ASN A 8 27.99 -5.03 -2.91
CA ASN A 8 28.04 -4.78 -1.46
C ASN A 8 28.81 -5.85 -0.68
N SER A 9 29.31 -6.89 -1.34
CA SER A 9 30.29 -7.79 -0.74
C SER A 9 31.60 -7.04 -0.54
N THR A 10 32.11 -7.00 0.69
CA THR A 10 33.54 -6.77 0.91
C THR A 10 34.27 -7.79 0.06
N ALA A 11 35.13 -7.34 -0.85
CA ALA A 11 35.84 -8.19 -1.79
C ALA A 11 36.78 -9.14 -1.03
N GLU A 12 36.23 -10.20 -0.46
CA GLU A 12 36.98 -11.33 0.03
C GLU A 12 37.39 -12.16 -1.18
N GLU A 13 38.66 -12.55 -1.26
CA GLU A 13 39.25 -13.41 -2.31
C GLU A 13 38.51 -14.74 -2.52
N SER A 14 37.59 -15.09 -1.63
CA SER A 14 36.78 -16.32 -1.63
C SER A 14 35.51 -16.25 -2.48
N THR A 15 35.08 -15.07 -2.96
CA THR A 15 33.84 -14.96 -3.75
C THR A 15 34.07 -15.41 -5.19
N PRO A 16 33.30 -16.39 -5.72
CA PRO A 16 33.44 -16.85 -7.10
C PRO A 16 33.27 -15.69 -8.08
N LYS A 17 34.20 -15.56 -9.03
CA LYS A 17 34.06 -14.59 -10.13
C LYS A 17 32.85 -14.92 -10.99
N ILE A 18 32.15 -13.89 -11.45
CA ILE A 18 31.04 -14.04 -12.38
C ILE A 18 31.56 -14.61 -13.71
N ASP A 19 30.88 -15.63 -14.22
CA ASP A 19 31.12 -16.18 -15.56
C ASP A 19 30.29 -15.38 -16.59
N PRO A 20 30.95 -14.56 -17.45
CA PRO A 20 30.25 -13.74 -18.43
C PRO A 20 29.56 -14.56 -19.52
N ILE A 21 30.08 -15.74 -19.85
CA ILE A 21 29.49 -16.63 -20.87
C ILE A 21 28.19 -17.22 -20.33
N LEU A 22 28.22 -17.72 -19.09
CA LEU A 22 27.02 -18.21 -18.42
C LEU A 22 25.98 -17.11 -18.26
N SER A 23 26.41 -15.90 -17.86
CA SER A 23 25.54 -14.74 -17.71
C SER A 23 24.80 -14.40 -19.01
N ALA A 24 25.54 -14.26 -20.12
CA ALA A 24 24.94 -13.99 -21.43
C ALA A 24 23.98 -15.11 -21.87
N SER A 25 24.33 -16.38 -21.61
CA SER A 25 23.48 -17.54 -21.94
C SER A 25 22.15 -17.54 -21.16
N ILE A 26 22.19 -17.17 -19.87
CA ILE A 26 20.99 -17.05 -19.04
C ILE A 26 20.05 -15.98 -19.60
N PHE A 27 20.55 -14.76 -19.85
CA PHE A 27 19.69 -13.69 -20.38
C PHE A 27 19.13 -14.02 -21.75
N LYS A 28 19.94 -14.62 -22.64
CA LYS A 28 19.48 -15.11 -23.94
C LYS A 28 18.38 -16.18 -23.82
N SER A 29 18.43 -17.02 -22.79
CA SER A 29 17.40 -18.04 -22.55
C SER A 29 16.10 -17.42 -22.04
N LEU A 30 16.19 -16.42 -21.15
CA LEU A 30 15.01 -15.69 -20.66
C LEU A 30 14.32 -14.90 -21.78
N GLU A 31 15.10 -14.32 -22.70
CA GLU A 31 14.59 -13.58 -23.87
C GLU A 31 13.76 -14.44 -24.84
N GLN A 32 13.91 -15.77 -24.81
CA GLN A 32 13.18 -16.68 -25.69
C GLN A 32 11.77 -17.01 -25.17
N LEU A 33 11.45 -16.65 -23.93
CA LEU A 33 10.15 -16.92 -23.34
C LEU A 33 9.09 -15.97 -23.90
N ASP A 34 8.11 -16.53 -24.60
CA ASP A 34 7.01 -15.78 -25.19
C ASP A 34 6.02 -15.30 -24.12
N TRP A 35 6.06 -14.00 -23.82
CA TRP A 35 5.20 -13.35 -22.82
C TRP A 35 3.71 -13.66 -22.98
N SER A 36 3.23 -13.76 -24.23
CA SER A 36 1.81 -13.97 -24.53
C SER A 36 1.32 -15.35 -24.09
N LYS A 37 2.23 -16.33 -24.04
CA LYS A 37 1.94 -17.72 -23.63
C LYS A 37 2.07 -17.95 -22.12
N LEU A 38 2.63 -16.98 -21.38
CA LEU A 38 2.79 -17.10 -19.94
C LEU A 38 1.48 -16.79 -19.21
N THR A 39 1.20 -17.60 -18.19
CA THR A 39 0.17 -17.29 -17.19
C THR A 39 0.58 -16.07 -16.37
N TYR A 40 -0.34 -15.50 -15.59
CA TYR A 40 -0.03 -14.44 -14.63
C TYR A 40 1.19 -14.76 -13.76
N HIS A 41 1.18 -15.93 -13.11
CA HIS A 41 2.32 -16.38 -12.30
C HIS A 41 3.59 -16.58 -13.14
N GLY A 42 3.48 -17.09 -14.37
CA GLY A 42 4.61 -17.23 -15.27
C GLY A 42 5.29 -15.89 -15.60
N ARG A 43 4.50 -14.83 -15.82
CA ARG A 43 5.03 -13.47 -16.06
C ARG A 43 5.73 -12.91 -14.83
N LEU A 44 5.13 -13.05 -13.65
CA LEU A 44 5.77 -12.66 -12.38
C LEU A 44 7.09 -13.41 -12.19
N THR A 45 7.10 -14.73 -12.39
CA THR A 45 8.30 -15.55 -12.28
C THR A 45 9.37 -15.08 -13.26
N LEU A 46 9.02 -14.84 -14.53
CA LEU A 46 9.97 -14.34 -15.53
C LEU A 46 10.65 -13.05 -15.09
N VAL A 47 9.88 -12.02 -14.69
CA VAL A 47 10.45 -10.74 -14.26
C VAL A 47 11.29 -10.91 -12.99
N ARG A 48 10.85 -11.72 -12.01
CA ARG A 48 11.67 -12.05 -10.84
C ARG A 48 12.96 -12.78 -11.21
N THR A 49 12.94 -13.67 -12.19
CA THR A 49 14.15 -14.36 -12.66
C THR A 49 15.12 -13.38 -13.31
N TYR A 50 14.64 -12.41 -14.10
CA TYR A 50 15.48 -11.31 -14.57
C TYR A 50 16.11 -10.53 -13.42
N GLN A 51 15.33 -10.15 -12.39
CA GLN A 51 15.87 -9.42 -11.22
C GLN A 51 16.95 -10.22 -10.49
N ILE A 52 16.71 -11.49 -10.23
CA ILE A 52 17.69 -12.37 -9.55
C ILE A 52 18.95 -12.50 -10.41
N ALA A 53 18.81 -12.71 -11.72
CA ALA A 53 19.94 -12.80 -12.63
C ALA A 53 20.76 -11.51 -12.65
N LEU A 54 20.13 -10.34 -12.76
CA LEU A 54 20.79 -9.02 -12.72
C LEU A 54 21.53 -8.77 -11.40
N ILE A 55 20.96 -9.19 -10.27
CA ILE A 55 21.61 -9.01 -8.96
C ILE A 55 22.80 -9.98 -8.80
N ARG A 56 22.63 -11.24 -9.20
CA ARG A 56 23.63 -12.30 -8.93
C ARG A 56 24.77 -12.35 -9.93
N LEU A 57 24.52 -11.94 -11.17
CA LEU A 57 25.47 -12.05 -12.28
C LEU A 57 26.13 -10.69 -12.60
N GLY A 58 25.98 -9.71 -11.71
CA GLY A 58 26.64 -8.41 -11.77
C GLY A 58 26.13 -7.49 -12.89
N GLU A 59 26.87 -6.39 -13.11
CA GLU A 59 26.53 -5.42 -14.15
C GLU A 59 26.63 -6.07 -15.54
N THR A 60 25.52 -6.06 -16.27
CA THR A 60 25.51 -6.49 -17.68
C THR A 60 25.87 -5.33 -18.60
N ASP A 61 26.38 -5.64 -19.78
CA ASP A 61 26.72 -4.62 -20.77
C ASP A 61 25.46 -3.91 -21.33
N ALA A 62 25.69 -2.77 -22.00
CA ALA A 62 24.62 -1.96 -22.56
C ALA A 62 23.78 -2.72 -23.60
N GLU A 63 24.36 -3.70 -24.30
CA GLU A 63 23.64 -4.46 -25.32
C GLU A 63 22.64 -5.43 -24.68
N ILE A 64 23.07 -6.18 -23.65
CA ILE A 64 22.20 -7.05 -22.85
C ILE A 64 21.09 -6.22 -22.21
N ASN A 65 21.42 -5.10 -21.56
CA ASN A 65 20.42 -4.22 -20.94
C ASN A 65 19.36 -3.79 -21.97
N ASN A 66 19.77 -3.34 -23.16
CA ASN A 66 18.84 -2.93 -24.21
C ASN A 66 17.93 -4.06 -24.70
N ARG A 67 18.44 -5.30 -24.79
CA ARG A 67 17.59 -6.46 -25.16
C ARG A 67 16.57 -6.78 -24.07
N ILE A 68 16.97 -6.75 -22.80
CA ILE A 68 16.04 -6.97 -21.67
C ILE A 68 14.97 -5.88 -21.66
N ILE A 69 15.35 -4.61 -21.83
CA ILE A 69 14.41 -3.48 -21.91
C ILE A 69 13.41 -3.70 -23.05
N LYS A 70 13.90 -4.07 -24.25
CA LYS A 70 13.03 -4.33 -25.41
C LYS A 70 12.05 -5.47 -25.16
N HIS A 71 12.43 -6.46 -24.35
CA HIS A 71 11.55 -7.57 -23.98
C HIS A 71 10.50 -7.17 -22.93
N LEU A 72 10.87 -6.36 -21.93
CA LEU A 72 10.00 -6.09 -20.78
C LEU A 72 9.19 -4.78 -20.88
N ASP A 73 9.75 -3.69 -21.43
CA ASP A 73 9.10 -2.37 -21.49
C ASP A 73 7.73 -2.36 -22.21
N PRO A 74 7.50 -3.14 -23.30
CA PRO A 74 6.18 -3.22 -23.95
C PRO A 74 5.06 -3.75 -23.04
N HIS A 75 5.41 -4.41 -21.94
CA HIS A 75 4.46 -4.98 -20.98
C HIS A 75 4.24 -4.12 -19.74
N PHE A 76 4.90 -2.96 -19.68
CA PHE A 76 4.73 -1.95 -18.65
C PHE A 76 3.97 -0.75 -19.25
N PRO A 77 2.83 -0.30 -18.70
CA PRO A 77 2.12 -0.86 -17.55
C PRO A 77 1.40 -2.18 -17.85
N ALA A 78 1.36 -3.06 -16.85
CA ALA A 78 0.60 -4.30 -16.82
C ALA A 78 -0.82 -4.09 -16.23
N PRO A 79 -1.73 -5.08 -16.36
CA PRO A 79 -3.06 -5.00 -15.75
C PRO A 79 -3.06 -5.01 -14.21
N ASP A 80 -2.07 -5.67 -13.60
CA ASP A 80 -2.06 -5.96 -12.16
C ASP A 80 -0.92 -5.19 -11.46
N PHE A 81 -1.12 -4.85 -10.18
CA PHE A 81 -0.17 -4.08 -9.39
C PHE A 81 1.17 -4.80 -9.23
N GLU A 82 1.18 -6.08 -8.86
CA GLU A 82 2.42 -6.80 -8.55
C GLU A 82 3.33 -6.90 -9.77
N LEU A 83 2.76 -7.11 -10.96
CA LEU A 83 3.54 -7.16 -12.19
C LEU A 83 4.07 -5.77 -12.56
N ASN A 84 3.26 -4.72 -12.39
CA ASN A 84 3.71 -3.33 -12.55
C ASN A 84 4.85 -2.98 -11.60
N TRP A 85 4.78 -3.40 -10.34
CA TRP A 85 5.82 -3.16 -9.36
C TRP A 85 7.15 -3.78 -9.81
N LEU A 86 7.13 -5.08 -10.15
CA LEU A 86 8.33 -5.77 -10.60
C LEU A 86 8.90 -5.17 -11.88
N LEU A 87 8.05 -4.87 -12.86
CA LEU A 87 8.47 -4.22 -14.10
C LEU A 87 9.08 -2.84 -13.85
N CYS A 88 8.45 -2.01 -13.02
CA CYS A 88 8.94 -0.67 -12.68
C CYS A 88 10.33 -0.77 -12.02
N GLU A 89 10.49 -1.65 -11.03
CA GLU A 89 11.77 -1.85 -10.34
C GLU A 89 12.86 -2.33 -11.31
N THR A 90 12.56 -3.32 -12.15
CA THR A 90 13.51 -3.87 -13.13
C THR A 90 13.89 -2.85 -14.20
N LEU A 91 12.91 -2.17 -14.79
CA LEU A 91 13.15 -1.18 -15.85
C LEU A 91 13.82 0.09 -15.31
N ALA A 92 13.57 0.44 -14.04
CA ALA A 92 14.28 1.52 -13.37
C ALA A 92 15.76 1.16 -13.14
N TYR A 93 16.03 -0.06 -12.68
CA TYR A 93 17.40 -0.59 -12.56
C TYR A 93 18.14 -0.54 -13.90
N LEU A 94 17.47 -0.97 -14.98
CA LEU A 94 18.01 -0.98 -16.35
C LEU A 94 18.08 0.42 -17.01
N GLN A 95 17.60 1.47 -16.34
CA GLN A 95 17.55 2.84 -16.88
C GLN A 95 16.74 2.96 -18.18
N ALA A 96 15.64 2.21 -18.30
CA ALA A 96 14.81 2.28 -19.50
C ALA A 96 14.17 3.68 -19.65
N PRO A 97 14.16 4.27 -20.86
CA PRO A 97 13.81 5.67 -21.07
C PRO A 97 12.34 6.00 -20.81
N ASN A 98 11.44 5.02 -20.88
CA ASN A 98 10.00 5.25 -20.67
C ASN A 98 9.56 5.05 -19.21
N THR A 99 10.45 4.57 -18.35
CA THR A 99 10.09 4.14 -16.99
C THR A 99 9.59 5.30 -16.13
N ALA A 100 10.21 6.48 -16.24
CA ALA A 100 9.82 7.65 -15.45
C ALA A 100 8.37 8.05 -15.75
N HIS A 101 8.00 8.12 -17.03
CA HIS A 101 6.65 8.50 -17.45
C HIS A 101 5.60 7.50 -16.94
N LYS A 102 5.78 6.21 -17.27
CA LYS A 102 4.85 5.14 -16.88
C LYS A 102 4.77 4.95 -15.36
N GLY A 103 5.91 5.04 -14.68
CA GLY A 103 5.99 4.88 -13.23
C GLY A 103 5.32 6.01 -12.46
N ILE A 104 5.47 7.26 -12.90
CA ILE A 104 4.78 8.40 -12.28
C ILE A 104 3.27 8.34 -12.54
N GLU A 105 2.85 7.94 -13.74
CA GLU A 105 1.42 7.74 -14.02
C GLU A 105 0.79 6.70 -13.08
N LEU A 106 1.47 5.57 -12.86
CA LEU A 106 1.03 4.54 -11.92
C LEU A 106 1.04 5.03 -10.47
N LEU A 107 2.10 5.74 -10.05
CA LEU A 107 2.19 6.34 -8.72
C LEU A 107 1.01 7.30 -8.46
N GLN A 108 0.62 8.12 -9.44
CA GLN A 108 -0.50 9.05 -9.28
C GLN A 108 -1.87 8.37 -9.27
N LYS A 109 -2.00 7.23 -9.97
CA LYS A 109 -3.26 6.46 -10.07
C LYS A 109 -3.44 5.45 -8.93
N ALA A 110 -2.36 5.06 -8.26
CA ALA A 110 -2.36 4.06 -7.19
C ALA A 110 -3.33 4.44 -6.06
N ALA A 111 -4.14 3.46 -5.65
CA ALA A 111 -5.25 3.67 -4.72
C ALA A 111 -4.78 3.76 -3.27
N THR A 112 -3.65 3.12 -2.95
CA THR A 112 -3.13 3.01 -1.58
C THR A 112 -1.74 3.63 -1.46
N GLN A 113 -1.38 4.01 -0.24
CA GLN A 113 -0.03 4.52 0.04
C GLN A 113 1.04 3.45 -0.21
N GLU A 114 0.73 2.17 0.05
CA GLU A 114 1.67 1.06 -0.16
C GLU A 114 2.11 0.96 -1.63
N GLU A 115 1.13 0.96 -2.56
CA GLU A 115 1.41 0.94 -3.99
C GLU A 115 2.23 2.17 -4.43
N GLN A 116 1.85 3.35 -3.95
CA GLN A 116 2.55 4.60 -4.26
C GLN A 116 4.00 4.56 -3.78
N ILE A 117 4.23 4.04 -2.57
CA ILE A 117 5.57 3.90 -2.00
C ILE A 117 6.39 2.90 -2.83
N GLU A 118 5.82 1.81 -3.32
CA GLU A 118 6.55 0.85 -4.15
C GLU A 118 6.99 1.47 -5.48
N TYR A 119 6.14 2.26 -6.14
CA TYR A 119 6.54 2.98 -7.35
C TYR A 119 7.60 4.04 -7.06
N ALA A 120 7.42 4.85 -6.01
CA ALA A 120 8.41 5.83 -5.58
C ALA A 120 9.77 5.16 -5.29
N ARG A 121 9.76 4.12 -4.46
CA ARG A 121 10.96 3.33 -4.13
C ARG A 121 11.61 2.78 -5.39
N SER A 122 10.85 2.23 -6.32
CA SER A 122 11.37 1.67 -7.57
C SER A 122 12.05 2.73 -8.44
N LEU A 123 11.48 3.93 -8.51
CA LEU A 123 11.97 5.05 -9.32
C LEU A 123 13.16 5.80 -8.70
N ARG A 124 13.45 5.63 -7.40
CA ARG A 124 14.42 6.46 -6.65
C ARG A 124 15.84 6.50 -7.23
N LEU A 125 16.26 5.47 -7.98
CA LEU A 125 17.59 5.40 -8.61
C LEU A 125 17.55 5.59 -10.14
N LEU A 126 16.38 5.84 -10.72
CA LEU A 126 16.24 6.09 -12.14
C LEU A 126 16.77 7.49 -12.48
N LYS A 127 17.64 7.57 -13.48
CA LYS A 127 18.18 8.82 -14.06
C LYS A 127 17.64 9.09 -15.46
N ALA A 128 17.36 8.03 -16.23
CA ALA A 128 16.84 8.15 -17.59
C ALA A 128 15.35 8.55 -17.63
N GLY A 129 14.94 9.23 -18.70
CA GLY A 129 13.53 9.44 -19.04
C GLY A 129 12.81 10.56 -18.27
N TRP A 130 13.50 11.25 -17.36
CA TRP A 130 12.88 12.31 -16.58
C TRP A 130 12.71 13.61 -17.36
N THR A 131 11.53 14.22 -17.23
CA THR A 131 11.31 15.64 -17.55
C THR A 131 11.15 16.42 -16.25
N LEU A 132 11.17 17.76 -16.33
CA LEU A 132 10.94 18.62 -15.18
C LEU A 132 9.55 18.38 -14.57
N GLU A 133 8.52 18.18 -15.40
CA GLU A 133 7.16 17.92 -14.96
C GLU A 133 7.07 16.60 -14.17
N LEU A 134 7.72 15.54 -14.67
CA LEU A 134 7.76 14.24 -13.99
C LEU A 134 8.50 14.32 -12.66
N ARG A 135 9.65 15.02 -12.62
CA ARG A 135 10.41 15.22 -11.36
C ARG A 135 9.62 16.05 -10.36
N THR A 136 8.95 17.10 -10.81
CA THR A 136 8.08 17.94 -9.97
C THR A 136 6.99 17.09 -9.34
N ALA A 137 6.25 16.32 -10.16
CA ALA A 137 5.22 15.41 -9.66
C ALA A 137 5.77 14.40 -8.64
N TYR A 138 6.98 13.89 -8.85
CA TYR A 138 7.61 12.95 -7.94
C TYR A 138 8.00 13.59 -6.60
N PHE A 139 8.55 14.80 -6.60
CA PHE A 139 8.92 15.50 -5.36
C PHE A 139 7.72 16.08 -4.60
N GLU A 140 6.67 16.50 -5.31
CA GLU A 140 5.39 16.85 -4.68
C GLU A 140 4.75 15.65 -3.98
N TRP A 141 4.94 14.43 -4.50
CA TRP A 141 4.46 13.23 -3.84
C TRP A 141 5.11 13.04 -2.45
N PHE A 142 6.40 13.33 -2.28
CA PHE A 142 7.04 13.24 -0.96
C PHE A 142 6.42 14.20 0.07
N LEU A 143 5.93 15.36 -0.36
CA LEU A 143 5.22 16.29 0.53
C LEU A 143 3.89 15.68 1.00
N LYS A 144 3.20 14.93 0.14
CA LYS A 144 1.98 14.19 0.49
C LYS A 144 2.30 12.99 1.38
N ALA A 145 3.34 12.22 1.03
CA ALA A 145 3.76 11.00 1.71
C ALA A 145 4.20 11.22 3.17
N ALA A 146 4.56 12.45 3.54
CA ALA A 146 4.80 12.82 4.94
C ALA A 146 3.57 12.59 5.86
N ASN A 147 2.37 12.56 5.29
CA ASN A 147 1.13 12.27 6.02
C ASN A 147 0.74 10.78 5.98
N TYR A 148 1.54 9.92 5.36
CA TYR A 148 1.31 8.47 5.38
C TYR A 148 1.67 7.87 6.72
N ARG A 149 1.18 6.65 6.96
CA ARG A 149 1.30 5.98 8.26
C ARG A 149 1.93 4.60 8.10
N GLY A 150 2.74 4.20 9.06
CA GLY A 150 3.38 2.90 9.08
C GLY A 150 4.08 2.61 10.41
N GLY A 151 4.91 1.57 10.42
CA GLY A 151 5.68 1.17 11.61
C GLY A 151 6.66 2.24 12.11
N ALA A 152 7.31 1.97 13.24
CA ALA A 152 8.16 2.96 13.94
C ALA A 152 9.32 3.54 13.09
N SER A 153 9.74 2.85 12.02
CA SER A 153 10.79 3.32 11.11
C SER A 153 10.28 3.89 9.79
N PHE A 154 8.95 3.99 9.61
CA PHE A 154 8.32 4.36 8.34
C PHE A 154 8.81 5.68 7.79
N SER A 155 8.79 6.75 8.60
CA SER A 155 9.24 8.09 8.18
C SER A 155 10.69 8.09 7.70
N LYS A 156 11.57 7.33 8.36
CA LYS A 156 12.98 7.17 7.95
C LYS A 156 13.12 6.47 6.60
N PHE A 157 12.28 5.46 6.32
CA PHE A 157 12.30 4.82 5.00
C PHE A 157 11.89 5.78 3.89
N ILE A 158 10.86 6.61 4.11
CA ILE A 158 10.46 7.65 3.15
C ILE A 158 11.58 8.67 2.95
N GLU A 159 12.25 9.08 4.02
CA GLU A 159 13.43 9.97 3.96
C GLU A 159 14.57 9.34 3.13
N PHE A 160 14.86 8.04 3.31
CA PHE A 160 15.88 7.36 2.51
C PHE A 160 15.52 7.30 1.03
N ILE A 161 14.25 7.01 0.71
CA ILE A 161 13.77 7.01 -0.69
C ILE A 161 13.91 8.41 -1.30
N ARG A 162 13.56 9.46 -0.54
CA ARG A 162 13.71 10.84 -0.97
C ARG A 162 15.17 11.20 -1.21
N ARG A 163 16.07 10.86 -0.29
CA ARG A 163 17.51 11.12 -0.41
C ARG A 163 18.12 10.43 -1.63
N ASP A 164 17.76 9.17 -1.88
CA ASP A 164 18.21 8.45 -3.08
C ASP A 164 17.70 9.16 -4.36
N ALA A 165 16.44 9.60 -4.35
CA ALA A 165 15.86 10.35 -5.47
C ALA A 165 16.54 11.71 -5.71
N GLU A 166 16.85 12.46 -4.66
CA GLU A 166 17.61 13.73 -4.75
C GLU A 166 19.01 13.49 -5.31
N ALA A 167 19.69 12.43 -4.87
CA ALA A 167 21.01 12.04 -5.37
C ALA A 167 21.01 11.62 -6.85
N SER A 168 19.83 11.29 -7.41
CA SER A 168 19.69 10.96 -8.84
C SER A 168 19.54 12.18 -9.76
N LEU A 169 19.38 13.39 -9.20
CA LEU A 169 19.20 14.62 -9.97
C LEU A 169 20.50 15.11 -10.60
N ASP A 170 20.40 15.63 -11.82
CA ASP A 170 21.47 16.42 -12.41
C ASP A 170 21.47 17.86 -11.87
N LYS A 171 22.54 18.60 -12.14
CA LYS A 171 22.72 19.98 -11.66
C LYS A 171 21.61 20.92 -12.14
N GLN A 172 21.10 20.72 -13.34
CA GLN A 172 20.05 21.57 -13.91
C GLN A 172 18.74 21.36 -13.15
N SER A 173 18.35 20.11 -12.94
CA SER A 173 17.14 19.74 -12.23
C SER A 173 17.19 20.16 -10.75
N LEU A 174 18.37 20.05 -10.11
CA LEU A 174 18.56 20.56 -8.75
C LEU A 174 18.26 22.05 -8.64
N ASN A 175 18.77 22.86 -9.57
CA ASN A 175 18.48 24.30 -9.58
C ASN A 175 17.01 24.60 -9.87
N GLN A 176 16.39 23.86 -10.81
CA GLN A 176 14.98 24.08 -11.16
C GLN A 176 14.01 23.67 -10.05
N LEU A 177 14.41 22.75 -9.17
CA LEU A 177 13.57 22.19 -8.11
C LEU A 177 13.95 22.71 -6.71
N GLU A 178 14.91 23.64 -6.60
CA GLU A 178 15.46 24.11 -5.32
C GLU A 178 14.37 24.51 -4.32
N GLU A 179 13.40 25.33 -4.76
CA GLU A 179 12.29 25.76 -3.91
C GLU A 179 11.40 24.59 -3.45
N LEU A 180 11.13 23.63 -4.34
CA LEU A 180 10.32 22.45 -4.02
C LEU A 180 11.05 21.52 -3.04
N LEU A 181 12.35 21.32 -3.23
CA LEU A 181 13.18 20.49 -2.36
C LEU A 181 13.33 21.11 -0.97
N ALA A 182 13.38 22.43 -0.86
CA ALA A 182 13.43 23.14 0.42
C ALA A 182 12.07 23.14 1.17
N LYS A 183 10.97 22.75 0.52
CA LYS A 183 9.63 22.81 1.11
C LYS A 183 9.44 21.75 2.19
N ASN A 184 8.94 22.20 3.35
CA ASN A 184 8.50 21.31 4.42
C ASN A 184 7.08 20.79 4.15
N PRO A 185 6.80 19.51 4.39
CA PRO A 185 5.45 18.99 4.28
C PRO A 185 4.53 19.60 5.34
N GLU A 186 3.30 19.90 4.95
CA GLU A 186 2.24 20.29 5.86
C GLU A 186 1.71 19.05 6.60
N GLN A 187 1.61 19.12 7.92
CA GLN A 187 1.00 18.05 8.71
C GLN A 187 -0.51 18.19 8.67
N LYS A 188 -1.18 17.17 8.13
CA LYS A 188 -2.64 17.07 8.11
C LYS A 188 -3.10 16.08 9.17
N SER A 189 -4.23 16.38 9.79
CA SER A 189 -4.92 15.43 10.65
C SER A 189 -5.41 14.23 9.82
N PRO A 190 -5.56 13.04 10.44
CA PRO A 190 -6.16 11.89 9.78
C PRO A 190 -7.55 12.17 9.19
N PHE A 191 -8.33 13.00 9.88
CA PHE A 191 -9.64 13.45 9.40
C PHE A 191 -9.54 14.25 8.09
N GLU A 192 -8.58 15.17 7.99
CA GLU A 192 -8.37 15.94 6.75
C GLU A 192 -7.90 15.05 5.60
N VAL A 193 -7.05 14.06 5.86
CA VAL A 193 -6.60 13.08 4.85
C VAL A 193 -7.79 12.24 4.35
N MET A 194 -8.63 11.75 5.26
CA MET A 194 -9.84 11.01 4.91
C MET A 194 -10.84 11.89 4.15
N ALA A 195 -11.06 13.13 4.60
CA ALA A 195 -11.92 14.08 3.93
C ALA A 195 -11.42 14.37 2.50
N GLN A 196 -10.11 14.49 2.31
CA GLN A 196 -9.50 14.68 0.99
C GLN A 196 -9.80 13.53 0.02
N ALA A 197 -9.79 12.28 0.50
CA ALA A 197 -10.16 11.11 -0.31
C ALA A 197 -11.65 11.09 -0.72
N MET A 198 -12.48 11.84 0.00
CA MET A 198 -13.92 11.98 -0.25
C MET A 198 -14.28 13.24 -1.04
N ILE A 199 -13.32 14.14 -1.32
CA ILE A 199 -13.56 15.38 -2.10
C ILE A 199 -14.15 15.03 -3.47
N GLY A 200 -15.25 15.71 -3.83
CA GLY A 200 -15.95 15.51 -5.10
C GLY A 200 -17.03 14.42 -5.08
N ARG A 201 -17.21 13.71 -3.95
CA ARG A 201 -18.35 12.82 -3.76
C ARG A 201 -19.50 13.55 -3.11
N ASN A 202 -20.68 13.40 -3.71
CA ASN A 202 -21.91 13.95 -3.15
C ASN A 202 -22.52 12.95 -2.16
N PHE A 203 -23.19 13.48 -1.14
CA PHE A 203 -24.06 12.68 -0.30
C PHE A 203 -25.11 11.98 -1.16
N VAL A 204 -25.18 10.65 -1.04
CA VAL A 204 -26.16 9.82 -1.75
C VAL A 204 -27.39 9.68 -0.86
N LYS A 205 -27.25 8.94 0.25
CA LYS A 205 -28.24 8.81 1.32
C LYS A 205 -27.67 8.02 2.49
N GLU A 206 -28.39 8.02 3.61
CA GLU A 206 -28.17 7.07 4.70
C GLU A 206 -28.83 5.73 4.38
N TRP A 207 -28.01 4.71 4.09
CA TRP A 207 -28.48 3.39 3.70
C TRP A 207 -29.02 2.60 4.89
N LYS A 208 -30.13 1.88 4.69
CA LYS A 208 -30.68 0.95 5.68
C LYS A 208 -30.11 -0.45 5.48
N LEU A 209 -29.89 -1.18 6.57
CA LEU A 209 -29.35 -2.55 6.54
C LEU A 209 -30.20 -3.47 5.67
N GLU A 210 -31.51 -3.45 5.85
CA GLU A 210 -32.48 -4.32 5.18
C GLU A 210 -32.52 -4.04 3.68
N GLU A 211 -32.37 -2.77 3.29
CA GLU A 211 -32.31 -2.35 1.90
C GLU A 211 -31.09 -2.96 1.20
N LEU A 212 -29.89 -2.70 1.72
CA LEU A 212 -28.65 -3.21 1.13
C LEU A 212 -28.55 -4.73 1.23
N SER A 213 -29.09 -5.33 2.29
CA SER A 213 -29.13 -6.78 2.46
C SER A 213 -30.05 -7.46 1.46
N SER A 214 -31.18 -6.82 1.12
CA SER A 214 -32.08 -7.30 0.07
C SER A 214 -31.42 -7.20 -1.31
N ALA A 215 -30.76 -6.06 -1.60
CA ALA A 215 -29.99 -5.88 -2.82
C ALA A 215 -28.89 -6.93 -2.96
N ALA A 216 -28.11 -7.17 -1.91
CA ALA A 216 -27.00 -8.12 -1.91
C ALA A 216 -27.42 -9.57 -2.23
N LYS A 217 -28.65 -9.97 -1.91
CA LYS A 217 -29.17 -11.31 -2.26
C LYS A 217 -29.29 -11.54 -3.77
N THR A 218 -29.48 -10.47 -4.55
CA THR A 218 -29.78 -10.56 -5.99
C THR A 218 -28.75 -9.87 -6.89
N LYS A 219 -27.97 -8.92 -6.35
CA LYS A 219 -27.08 -8.02 -7.11
C LYS A 219 -25.59 -8.24 -6.88
N LEU A 220 -25.17 -9.38 -6.33
CA LEU A 220 -23.76 -9.74 -6.14
C LEU A 220 -23.18 -10.59 -7.28
N ARG A 221 -23.59 -10.36 -8.53
CA ARG A 221 -23.03 -11.00 -9.73
C ARG A 221 -22.57 -9.94 -10.72
N ASP A 222 -21.64 -10.30 -11.61
CA ASP A 222 -21.08 -9.37 -12.60
C ASP A 222 -20.58 -8.05 -11.98
N ARG A 223 -19.99 -8.13 -10.79
CA ARG A 223 -19.49 -6.96 -10.06
C ARG A 223 -18.16 -6.48 -10.64
N ASN A 224 -17.80 -5.24 -10.33
CA ASN A 224 -16.57 -4.63 -10.80
C ASN A 224 -15.50 -4.63 -9.69
N PHE A 225 -14.47 -5.45 -9.86
CA PHE A 225 -13.36 -5.60 -8.90
C PHE A 225 -12.66 -4.27 -8.58
N GLU A 226 -12.25 -3.54 -9.62
CA GLU A 226 -11.52 -2.27 -9.47
C GLU A 226 -12.36 -1.19 -8.78
N ARG A 227 -13.66 -1.12 -9.11
CA ARG A 227 -14.58 -0.19 -8.44
C ARG A 227 -14.78 -0.58 -6.98
N GLY A 228 -14.89 -1.87 -6.68
CA GLY A 228 -14.99 -2.37 -5.31
C GLY A 228 -13.76 -2.06 -4.46
N ARG A 229 -12.55 -2.28 -5.00
CA ARG A 229 -11.29 -1.89 -4.35
C ARG A 229 -11.21 -0.39 -4.13
N LYS A 230 -11.59 0.41 -5.13
CA LYS A 230 -11.65 1.87 -5.02
C LYS A 230 -12.64 2.31 -3.94
N MET A 231 -13.77 1.62 -3.77
CA MET A 231 -14.74 1.90 -2.71
C MET A 231 -14.19 1.56 -1.33
N PHE A 232 -13.40 0.49 -1.21
CA PHE A 232 -12.74 0.14 0.04
C PHE A 232 -11.76 1.23 0.47
N ALA A 233 -10.99 1.78 -0.47
CA ALA A 233 -10.13 2.93 -0.23
C ALA A 233 -10.91 4.20 0.10
N ALA A 234 -11.90 4.54 -0.72
CA ALA A 234 -12.68 5.76 -0.55
C ALA A 234 -13.50 5.75 0.74
N GLY A 235 -14.06 4.60 1.13
CA GLY A 235 -14.73 4.42 2.42
C GLY A 235 -13.81 4.52 3.64
N GLY A 236 -12.51 4.76 3.45
CA GLY A 236 -11.53 4.85 4.52
C GLY A 236 -11.19 3.51 5.16
N CYS A 237 -11.61 2.39 4.59
CA CYS A 237 -11.44 1.07 5.20
C CYS A 237 -9.95 0.71 5.35
N PHE A 238 -9.10 1.04 4.36
CA PHE A 238 -7.65 0.86 4.43
C PHE A 238 -6.97 1.66 5.55
N ALA A 239 -7.58 2.73 6.07
CA ALA A 239 -6.99 3.50 7.16
C ALA A 239 -6.86 2.68 8.44
N CYS A 240 -7.80 1.76 8.67
CA CYS A 240 -7.85 0.95 9.89
C CYS A 240 -7.64 -0.53 9.63
N HIS A 241 -8.17 -1.06 8.52
CA HIS A 241 -8.20 -2.49 8.23
C HIS A 241 -7.13 -2.90 7.23
N ARG A 242 -6.58 -4.09 7.47
CA ARG A 242 -5.76 -4.79 6.48
C ARG A 242 -6.65 -5.54 5.51
N PHE A 243 -6.32 -5.48 4.24
CA PHE A 243 -6.95 -6.28 3.20
C PHE A 243 -5.96 -6.57 2.08
N ALA A 244 -5.77 -7.86 1.74
CA ALA A 244 -4.82 -8.29 0.71
C ALA A 244 -3.39 -7.73 0.90
N ASN A 245 -2.92 -7.68 2.15
CA ASN A 245 -1.64 -7.07 2.59
C ASN A 245 -1.54 -5.54 2.52
N GLU A 246 -2.64 -4.83 2.24
CA GLU A 246 -2.69 -3.38 2.20
C GLU A 246 -3.46 -2.80 3.38
N GLY A 247 -3.18 -1.56 3.76
CA GLY A 247 -3.89 -0.85 4.82
C GLY A 247 -3.38 -1.07 6.26
N GLY A 248 -4.15 -0.53 7.20
CA GLY A 248 -3.83 -0.41 8.61
C GLY A 248 -4.00 -1.69 9.43
N MET A 249 -3.54 -1.66 10.67
CA MET A 249 -3.67 -2.77 11.64
C MET A 249 -4.44 -2.36 12.90
N THR A 250 -5.11 -1.20 12.88
CA THR A 250 -5.90 -0.71 14.01
C THR A 250 -7.21 -1.48 14.14
N GLY A 251 -7.75 -1.98 13.03
CA GLY A 251 -8.88 -2.89 12.99
C GLY A 251 -8.46 -4.31 12.57
N PRO A 252 -9.40 -5.29 12.62
CA PRO A 252 -9.15 -6.66 12.20
C PRO A 252 -8.80 -6.75 10.72
N ASP A 253 -7.97 -7.73 10.35
CA ASP A 253 -7.71 -8.09 8.95
C ASP A 253 -8.98 -8.65 8.30
N LEU A 254 -9.43 -7.97 7.24
CA LEU A 254 -10.65 -8.26 6.51
C LEU A 254 -10.42 -9.18 5.30
N THR A 255 -9.18 -9.54 4.97
CA THR A 255 -8.85 -10.36 3.79
C THR A 255 -9.66 -11.67 3.77
N GLY A 256 -9.71 -12.37 4.90
CA GLY A 256 -10.45 -13.64 5.04
C GLY A 256 -11.89 -13.47 5.53
N SER A 257 -12.50 -12.29 5.40
CA SER A 257 -13.85 -12.04 5.95
C SER A 257 -14.95 -12.78 5.17
N GLY A 258 -14.83 -12.93 3.85
CA GLY A 258 -15.83 -13.62 3.03
C GLY A 258 -16.07 -15.10 3.35
N GLY A 259 -15.11 -15.77 4.00
CA GLY A 259 -15.29 -17.13 4.51
C GLY A 259 -15.97 -17.20 5.88
N ARG A 260 -16.14 -16.06 6.57
CA ARG A 260 -16.65 -15.97 7.95
C ARG A 260 -18.00 -15.26 8.04
N TYR A 261 -18.28 -14.34 7.14
CA TYR A 261 -19.44 -13.45 7.19
C TYR A 261 -20.21 -13.48 5.88
N SER A 262 -21.54 -13.44 5.98
CA SER A 262 -22.40 -13.19 4.83
C SER A 262 -22.38 -11.71 4.45
N ALA A 263 -22.95 -11.37 3.28
CA ALA A 263 -23.13 -9.98 2.88
C ALA A 263 -23.95 -9.18 3.89
N HIS A 264 -24.96 -9.79 4.51
CA HIS A 264 -25.79 -9.16 5.54
C HIS A 264 -24.96 -8.86 6.79
N ASP A 265 -24.16 -9.82 7.27
CA ASP A 265 -23.35 -9.65 8.47
C ASP A 265 -22.31 -8.54 8.29
N LEU A 266 -21.66 -8.48 7.11
CA LEU A 266 -20.73 -7.40 6.78
C LEU A 266 -21.41 -6.03 6.76
N LEU A 267 -22.59 -5.93 6.13
CA LEU A 267 -23.36 -4.69 6.09
C LEU A 267 -23.77 -4.24 7.49
N GLU A 268 -24.19 -5.17 8.34
CA GLU A 268 -24.58 -4.87 9.72
C GLU A 268 -23.40 -4.29 10.51
N GLN A 269 -22.21 -4.88 10.38
CA GLN A 269 -20.99 -4.39 11.02
C GLN A 269 -20.58 -3.00 10.50
N ILE A 270 -20.79 -2.71 9.21
CA ILE A 270 -20.45 -1.40 8.63
C ILE A 270 -21.45 -0.31 9.03
N ILE A 271 -22.75 -0.64 9.04
CA ILE A 271 -23.83 0.33 9.33
C ILE A 271 -23.97 0.54 10.85
N HIS A 272 -23.74 -0.50 11.64
CA HIS A 272 -23.87 -0.50 13.10
C HIS A 272 -22.58 -0.98 13.78
N PRO A 273 -21.44 -0.26 13.61
CA PRO A 273 -20.13 -0.71 14.08
C PRO A 273 -20.01 -0.88 15.60
N SER A 274 -20.89 -0.23 16.37
CA SER A 274 -20.94 -0.35 17.84
C SER A 274 -21.89 -1.46 18.34
N LYS A 275 -22.59 -2.18 17.44
CA LYS A 275 -23.49 -3.27 17.83
C LYS A 275 -22.71 -4.43 18.47
N GLU A 276 -21.59 -4.79 17.88
CA GLU A 276 -20.67 -5.81 18.38
C GLU A 276 -19.25 -5.38 18.04
N ILE A 277 -18.39 -5.24 19.06
CA ILE A 277 -17.00 -4.82 18.88
C ILE A 277 -16.13 -6.00 19.26
N ASN A 278 -15.24 -6.41 18.36
CA ASN A 278 -14.29 -7.49 18.65
C ASN A 278 -13.43 -7.13 19.87
N GLU A 279 -13.34 -8.04 20.85
CA GLU A 279 -12.64 -7.82 22.13
C GLU A 279 -11.16 -7.42 21.96
N GLN A 280 -10.50 -7.82 20.87
CA GLN A 280 -9.12 -7.43 20.60
C GLN A 280 -8.98 -5.96 20.18
N PHE A 281 -10.06 -5.35 19.72
CA PHE A 281 -10.09 -4.00 19.16
C PHE A 281 -11.02 -3.06 19.93
N VAL A 282 -11.67 -3.54 21.00
CA VAL A 282 -12.55 -2.72 21.84
C VAL A 282 -11.71 -1.67 22.59
N PRO A 283 -12.04 -0.37 22.45
CA PRO A 283 -11.40 0.64 23.28
C PRO A 283 -11.78 0.45 24.74
N ILE A 284 -10.88 0.82 25.63
CA ILE A 284 -11.15 0.94 27.05
C ILE A 284 -11.24 2.41 27.43
N ASN A 285 -12.10 2.72 28.39
CA ASN A 285 -12.13 3.97 29.12
C ASN A 285 -11.44 3.75 30.47
N VAL A 286 -10.31 4.42 30.67
CA VAL A 286 -9.54 4.36 31.90
C VAL A 286 -9.79 5.63 32.68
N LYS A 287 -10.38 5.49 33.86
CA LYS A 287 -10.54 6.60 34.81
C LYS A 287 -9.42 6.53 35.84
N MET A 288 -8.63 7.58 35.93
CA MET A 288 -7.54 7.71 36.89
C MET A 288 -8.06 8.23 38.23
N LYS A 289 -7.38 7.87 39.33
CA LYS A 289 -7.68 8.40 40.68
C LYS A 289 -7.50 9.93 40.78
N SER A 290 -6.73 10.51 39.86
CA SER A 290 -6.57 11.96 39.70
C SER A 290 -7.82 12.65 39.11
N GLY A 291 -8.76 11.88 38.55
CA GLY A 291 -9.91 12.37 37.80
C GLY A 291 -9.71 12.45 36.28
N GLU A 292 -8.50 12.26 35.78
CA GLU A 292 -8.23 12.18 34.34
C GLU A 292 -8.89 10.94 33.71
N SER A 293 -9.39 11.06 32.48
CA SER A 293 -9.95 9.94 31.72
C SER A 293 -9.19 9.76 30.41
N ILE A 294 -8.76 8.53 30.14
CA ILE A 294 -8.00 8.15 28.94
C ILE A 294 -8.80 7.10 28.20
N THR A 295 -9.07 7.33 26.91
CA THR A 295 -9.75 6.38 26.03
C THR A 295 -8.80 5.89 24.96
N GLY A 296 -8.79 4.58 24.71
CA GLY A 296 -7.99 4.00 23.63
C GLY A 296 -7.97 2.48 23.64
N VAL A 297 -7.25 1.87 22.70
CA VAL A 297 -7.15 0.40 22.57
C VAL A 297 -5.91 -0.09 23.30
N VAL A 298 -6.04 -1.20 24.02
CA VAL A 298 -4.91 -1.78 24.76
C VAL A 298 -3.91 -2.40 23.80
N VAL A 299 -2.66 -1.96 23.87
CA VAL A 299 -1.55 -2.50 23.07
C VAL A 299 -0.78 -3.56 23.85
N ASN A 300 -0.61 -3.35 25.16
CA ASN A 300 0.12 -4.26 26.02
C ASN A 300 -0.35 -4.10 27.47
N MET A 301 -0.41 -5.21 28.20
CA MET A 301 -0.55 -5.21 29.65
C MET A 301 0.59 -6.02 30.24
N LYS A 302 1.42 -5.41 31.09
CA LYS A 302 2.51 -6.11 31.77
C LYS A 302 2.67 -5.58 33.20
N GLY A 303 2.44 -6.45 34.18
CA GLY A 303 2.52 -6.11 35.60
C GLY A 303 1.58 -4.96 35.94
N ASP A 304 2.16 -3.88 36.49
CA ASP A 304 1.45 -2.65 36.88
C ASP A 304 1.34 -1.62 35.75
N ARG A 305 1.68 -1.97 34.51
CA ARG A 305 1.60 -1.05 33.36
C ARG A 305 0.59 -1.53 32.32
N VAL A 306 -0.26 -0.61 31.89
CA VAL A 306 -1.12 -0.76 30.72
C VAL A 306 -0.66 0.23 29.67
N THR A 307 -0.28 -0.24 28.49
CA THR A 307 0.01 0.62 27.34
C THR A 307 -1.25 0.72 26.49
N VAL A 308 -1.75 1.94 26.31
CA VAL A 308 -2.95 2.25 25.54
C VAL A 308 -2.58 3.07 24.32
N ASN A 309 -3.06 2.69 23.14
CA ASN A 309 -3.03 3.56 21.96
C ASN A 309 -4.24 4.50 22.02
N THR A 310 -3.99 5.81 22.09
CA THR A 310 -5.03 6.84 22.21
C THR A 310 -5.40 7.47 20.87
N ASP A 311 -4.68 7.14 19.78
CA ASP A 311 -4.99 7.62 18.42
C ASP A 311 -5.09 6.43 17.45
N MET A 312 -6.31 6.18 16.98
CA MET A 312 -6.62 5.05 16.11
C MET A 312 -6.00 5.18 14.71
N PHE A 313 -5.63 6.40 14.32
CA PHE A 313 -4.96 6.68 13.05
C PHE A 313 -3.44 6.82 13.20
N ASN A 314 -2.92 6.72 14.43
CA ASN A 314 -1.48 6.72 14.71
C ASN A 314 -1.12 5.57 15.67
N PRO A 315 -0.70 4.39 15.16
CA PRO A 315 -0.39 3.22 15.99
C PRO A 315 0.79 3.43 16.96
N ASN A 316 1.54 4.53 16.82
CA ASN A 316 2.66 4.88 17.67
C ASN A 316 2.29 5.87 18.79
N GLN A 317 1.08 6.42 18.80
CA GLN A 317 0.59 7.34 19.84
C GLN A 317 0.15 6.56 21.09
N ARG A 318 1.13 6.15 21.89
CA ARG A 318 0.91 5.27 23.05
C ARG A 318 1.15 5.99 24.36
N VAL A 319 0.22 5.81 25.29
CA VAL A 319 0.33 6.27 26.68
C VAL A 319 0.56 5.05 27.57
N ASN A 320 1.46 5.19 28.54
CA ASN A 320 1.67 4.18 29.56
C ASN A 320 0.96 4.60 30.84
N ILE A 321 0.03 3.77 31.29
CA ILE A 321 -0.79 3.99 32.46
C ILE A 321 -0.28 3.11 33.60
N ASN A 322 -0.11 3.70 34.78
CA ASN A 322 0.26 3.01 36.00
C ASN A 322 -1.01 2.46 36.68
N ARG A 323 -1.20 1.14 36.71
CA ARG A 323 -2.43 0.48 37.23
C ARG A 323 -2.77 0.86 38.68
N PRO A 324 -1.82 1.03 39.61
CA PRO A 324 -2.12 1.50 40.96
C PRO A 324 -2.77 2.89 41.02
N GLU A 325 -2.61 3.72 39.98
CA GLU A 325 -3.23 5.04 39.87
C GLU A 325 -4.60 5.01 39.17
N VAL A 326 -5.02 3.84 38.69
CA VAL A 326 -6.31 3.65 38.02
C VAL A 326 -7.42 3.46 39.04
N GLU A 327 -8.52 4.18 38.84
CA GLU A 327 -9.78 4.02 39.58
C GLU A 327 -10.63 2.91 38.95
N SER A 328 -10.79 2.93 37.62
CA SER A 328 -11.54 1.91 36.88
C SER A 328 -11.07 1.78 35.42
N ILE A 329 -11.29 0.60 34.84
CA ILE A 329 -11.11 0.31 33.41
C ILE A 329 -12.39 -0.35 32.92
N GLU A 330 -13.06 0.27 31.96
CA GLU A 330 -14.32 -0.23 31.39
C GLU A 330 -14.23 -0.33 29.87
N PRO A 331 -14.75 -1.39 29.24
CA PRO A 331 -14.88 -1.43 27.78
C PRO A 331 -15.80 -0.30 27.28
N SER A 332 -15.40 0.35 26.20
CA SER A 332 -16.22 1.34 25.50
C SER A 332 -17.39 0.68 24.80
N LYS A 333 -18.57 1.30 24.87
CA LYS A 333 -19.75 0.93 24.08
C LYS A 333 -19.75 1.55 22.67
N VAL A 334 -18.72 2.33 22.35
CA VAL A 334 -18.59 3.06 21.08
C VAL A 334 -17.40 2.51 20.32
N SER A 335 -17.66 2.07 19.10
CA SER A 335 -16.65 1.57 18.19
C SER A 335 -15.78 2.70 17.65
N PRO A 336 -14.47 2.47 17.43
CA PRO A 336 -13.60 3.36 16.68
C PRO A 336 -13.99 3.50 15.20
N MET A 337 -14.67 2.51 14.64
CA MET A 337 -15.12 2.54 13.26
C MET A 337 -16.28 3.54 13.12
N PRO A 338 -16.13 4.61 12.31
CA PRO A 338 -17.17 5.62 12.16
C PRO A 338 -18.43 5.03 11.50
N PRO A 339 -19.65 5.46 11.88
CA PRO A 339 -20.85 5.14 11.13
C PRO A 339 -20.92 5.94 9.81
N GLY A 340 -21.80 5.53 8.90
CA GLY A 340 -22.10 6.31 7.69
C GLY A 340 -21.06 6.23 6.57
N LEU A 341 -20.12 5.29 6.64
CA LEU A 341 -19.05 5.11 5.63
C LEU A 341 -19.58 4.83 4.21
N LEU A 342 -20.82 4.33 4.10
CA LEU A 342 -21.48 4.01 2.82
C LEU A 342 -22.29 5.20 2.25
N ASN A 343 -22.45 6.30 2.99
CA ASN A 343 -23.42 7.35 2.64
C ASN A 343 -23.06 8.13 1.37
N LEU A 344 -21.81 8.06 0.93
CA LEU A 344 -21.29 8.69 -0.28
C LEU A 344 -21.18 7.71 -1.46
N MET A 345 -21.63 6.46 -1.29
CA MET A 345 -21.57 5.41 -2.31
C MET A 345 -22.96 5.14 -2.89
N GLN A 346 -23.03 4.96 -4.21
CA GLN A 346 -24.21 4.45 -4.89
C GLN A 346 -24.44 2.97 -4.56
N GLU A 347 -25.66 2.46 -4.77
CA GLU A 347 -25.97 1.05 -4.45
C GLU A 347 -25.01 0.07 -5.16
N ASP A 348 -24.77 0.27 -6.45
CA ASP A 348 -23.86 -0.57 -7.23
C ASP A 348 -22.41 -0.49 -6.71
N GLU A 349 -21.97 0.67 -6.24
CA GLU A 349 -20.66 0.85 -5.62
C GLU A 349 -20.56 0.08 -4.29
N VAL A 350 -21.63 0.08 -3.49
CA VAL A 350 -21.71 -0.73 -2.26
C VAL A 350 -21.69 -2.22 -2.60
N MET A 351 -22.40 -2.66 -3.65
CA MET A 351 -22.37 -4.07 -4.08
C MET A 351 -20.99 -4.50 -4.57
N ASP A 352 -20.26 -3.62 -5.28
CA ASP A 352 -18.88 -3.92 -5.67
C ASP A 352 -17.93 -3.95 -4.48
N LEU A 353 -18.10 -3.05 -3.50
CA LEU A 353 -17.36 -3.09 -2.23
C LEU A 353 -17.57 -4.42 -1.51
N LEU A 354 -18.83 -4.86 -1.39
CA LEU A 354 -19.16 -6.15 -0.78
C LEU A 354 -18.54 -7.31 -1.56
N ALA A 355 -18.63 -7.31 -2.89
CA ALA A 355 -18.02 -8.35 -3.71
C ALA A 355 -16.49 -8.38 -3.57
N TYR A 356 -15.85 -7.23 -3.50
CA TYR A 356 -14.42 -7.11 -3.24
C TYR A 356 -14.04 -7.76 -1.91
N VAL A 357 -14.74 -7.42 -0.81
CA VAL A 357 -14.49 -7.98 0.52
C VAL A 357 -14.80 -9.48 0.60
N LEU A 358 -15.95 -9.91 0.07
CA LEU A 358 -16.40 -11.30 0.08
C LEU A 358 -15.52 -12.22 -0.78
N SER A 359 -14.92 -11.68 -1.84
CA SER A 359 -13.99 -12.42 -2.71
C SER A 359 -12.57 -12.56 -2.15
N SER A 360 -12.29 -12.00 -0.98
CA SER A 360 -10.94 -11.90 -0.42
C SER A 360 -9.96 -11.16 -1.34
N GLY A 361 -10.46 -10.23 -2.16
CA GLY A 361 -9.63 -9.52 -3.12
C GLY A 361 -9.18 -10.38 -4.31
N ASN A 362 -9.85 -11.50 -4.61
CA ASN A 362 -9.53 -12.33 -5.77
C ASN A 362 -10.30 -11.85 -7.03
N PRO A 363 -9.64 -11.23 -8.03
CA PRO A 363 -10.32 -10.72 -9.22
C PRO A 363 -10.95 -11.83 -10.09
N ASN A 364 -10.53 -13.09 -9.92
CA ASN A 364 -11.06 -14.24 -10.67
C ASN A 364 -12.26 -14.92 -9.98
N HIS A 365 -12.72 -14.38 -8.85
CA HIS A 365 -13.84 -14.92 -8.09
C HIS A 365 -15.15 -14.87 -8.91
N SER A 366 -16.08 -15.79 -8.62
CA SER A 366 -17.38 -15.88 -9.32
C SER A 366 -18.30 -14.68 -9.14
N LEU A 367 -17.98 -13.73 -8.26
CA LEU A 367 -18.77 -12.51 -8.04
C LEU A 367 -18.49 -11.46 -9.12
N PHE A 368 -17.39 -11.61 -9.86
CA PHE A 368 -16.94 -10.71 -10.93
C PHE A 368 -17.15 -11.31 -12.33
N LYS A 369 -17.91 -12.40 -12.42
CA LYS A 369 -18.15 -13.19 -13.63
C LYS A 369 -19.64 -13.43 -13.86
#